data_AF-A0A651DW03-F1
#
_entry.id   AF-A0A651DW03-F1
#
_cell.length_a   1.000
_cell.length_b   1.000
_cell.length_c   1.000
_cell.angle_alpha   90.00
_cell.angle_beta   90.00
_cell.angle_gamma   90.00
#
_symmetry.space_group_name_H-M   'P 1'
#
loop_
_entity.id
_entity.type
_entity.pdbx_description
1 polymer ?
#
loop_
_entity_poly.entity_id
_entity_poly.type
_entity_poly.pdbx_seq_one_letter_code
_entity_poly.pdbx_strand_id
1 'polypeptide(L)'
;MKNRELAPCPQPRKSNVIPLPMAKGEGLSMGTRFFQAGHWWEIDGHIHGRATSYYKCKPVCGVESRFYTESEIRQALNEQLAAMNMNHSAQEDGRGTGRFTADLHHDPCTPRPSTVARRRFSPSAPSQTTGKPDTLKILLVGTRDTVKRAISSFHSMGYANTADWSPFQVRPNSKEVLSILVQKI
;
A
#
# COMPACT_ATOMS: atom_id res chain seq x y z
N MET A 1 14.78 7.89 42.72
CA MET A 1 13.70 8.28 41.79
C MET A 1 13.26 7.04 41.03
N LYS A 2 11.97 6.73 41.04
CA LYS A 2 11.37 5.49 40.51
C LYS A 2 11.39 5.49 38.97
N ASN A 3 11.95 4.43 38.37
CA ASN A 3 11.79 4.13 36.95
C ASN A 3 10.32 3.93 36.62
N ARG A 4 9.80 4.67 35.64
CA ARG A 4 8.42 4.56 35.15
C ARG A 4 8.46 3.77 33.85
N GLU A 5 8.26 2.47 33.98
CA GLU A 5 8.10 1.51 32.90
C GLU A 5 6.87 1.92 32.06
N LEU A 6 7.10 2.27 30.80
CA LEU A 6 6.03 2.60 29.85
C LEU A 6 5.40 1.30 29.37
N ALA A 7 4.10 1.16 29.61
CA ALA A 7 3.31 0.01 29.18
C ALA A 7 3.41 -0.20 27.65
N PRO A 8 3.52 -1.45 27.18
CA PRO A 8 3.56 -1.75 25.75
C PRO A 8 2.25 -1.32 25.07
N CYS A 9 2.38 -0.75 23.86
CA CYS A 9 1.25 -0.47 22.98
C CYS A 9 0.35 -1.70 22.85
N PRO A 10 -0.99 -1.55 22.89
CA PRO A 10 -1.90 -2.65 22.65
C PRO A 10 -1.68 -3.15 21.23
N GLN A 11 -1.16 -4.37 21.12
CA GLN A 11 -1.10 -5.10 19.86
C GLN A 11 -2.50 -5.14 19.26
N PRO A 12 -2.65 -4.95 17.93
CA PRO A 12 -3.93 -5.16 17.28
C PRO A 12 -4.37 -6.58 17.59
N ARG A 13 -5.52 -6.71 18.29
CA ARG A 13 -6.15 -8.01 18.48
C ARG A 13 -6.31 -8.61 17.09
N LYS A 14 -5.61 -9.71 16.82
CA LYS A 14 -5.84 -10.57 15.67
C LYS A 14 -7.26 -11.09 15.82
N SER A 15 -8.25 -10.32 15.37
CA SER A 15 -9.59 -10.85 15.19
C SER A 15 -9.49 -11.76 13.99
N ASN A 16 -9.32 -13.05 14.24
CA ASN A 16 -9.54 -14.13 13.27
C ASN A 16 -11.04 -14.18 12.93
N VAL A 17 -11.58 -13.07 12.43
CA VAL A 17 -12.89 -13.05 11.80
C VAL A 17 -12.61 -13.35 10.35
N ILE A 18 -12.58 -14.65 10.05
CA ILE A 18 -12.67 -15.14 8.68
C ILE A 18 -13.95 -14.52 8.11
N PRO A 19 -13.88 -13.72 7.03
CA PRO A 19 -15.09 -13.19 6.41
C PRO A 19 -15.90 -14.38 5.88
N LEU A 20 -17.04 -14.65 6.53
CA LEU A 20 -18.03 -15.59 6.00
C LEU A 20 -18.48 -15.07 4.62
N PRO A 21 -18.71 -15.96 3.63
CA PRO A 21 -19.24 -15.56 2.34
C PRO A 21 -20.59 -14.88 2.55
N MET A 22 -20.66 -13.58 2.28
CA MET A 22 -21.86 -12.79 2.52
C MET A 22 -22.98 -13.22 1.58
N ALA A 23 -24.17 -13.45 2.12
CA ALA A 23 -25.36 -13.75 1.35
C ALA A 23 -25.73 -12.57 0.43
N LYS A 24 -26.20 -12.88 -0.79
CA LYS A 24 -26.73 -11.88 -1.74
C LYS A 24 -27.93 -11.16 -1.09
N GLY A 25 -27.75 -9.90 -0.69
CA GLY A 25 -28.84 -9.04 -0.21
C GLY A 25 -28.56 -8.31 1.10
N GLU A 26 -27.54 -8.72 1.87
CA GLU A 26 -27.13 -7.97 3.05
C GLU A 26 -26.19 -6.83 2.65
N GLY A 27 -26.55 -5.60 3.03
CA GLY A 27 -25.70 -4.43 2.89
C GLY A 27 -24.41 -4.59 3.70
N LEU A 28 -23.36 -3.85 3.33
CA LEU A 28 -22.07 -3.96 4.00
C LEU A 28 -22.18 -3.42 5.44
N SER A 29 -21.75 -4.22 6.40
CA SER A 29 -21.79 -3.83 7.81
C SER A 29 -20.66 -2.86 8.16
N MET A 30 -20.97 -1.93 9.05
CA MET A 30 -19.97 -1.03 9.65
C MET A 30 -18.86 -1.84 10.32
N GLY A 31 -17.61 -1.37 10.21
CA GLY A 31 -16.44 -2.09 10.72
C GLY A 31 -15.93 -3.21 9.80
N THR A 32 -16.60 -3.50 8.67
CA THR A 32 -16.06 -4.41 7.66
C THR A 32 -14.73 -3.88 7.14
N ARG A 33 -13.74 -4.77 7.04
CA ARG A 33 -12.40 -4.47 6.55
C ARG A 33 -12.16 -5.12 5.20
N PHE A 34 -11.50 -4.39 4.31
CA PHE A 34 -11.09 -4.88 3.00
C PHE A 34 -9.71 -4.32 2.63
N PHE A 35 -8.97 -5.06 1.81
CA PHE A 35 -7.67 -4.64 1.32
C PHE A 35 -7.79 -4.12 -0.12
N GLN A 36 -7.36 -2.89 -0.36
CA GLN A 36 -7.39 -2.31 -1.71
C GLN A 36 -6.25 -1.31 -1.90
N ALA A 37 -5.62 -1.36 -3.07
CA ALA A 37 -4.50 -0.49 -3.45
C ALA A 37 -3.37 -0.47 -2.40
N GLY A 38 -3.02 -1.64 -1.85
CA GLY A 38 -1.93 -1.77 -0.88
C GLY A 38 -2.27 -1.37 0.56
N HIS A 39 -3.52 -1.01 0.86
CA HIS A 39 -3.92 -0.50 2.17
C HIS A 39 -5.14 -1.24 2.72
N TRP A 40 -5.20 -1.36 4.06
CA TRP A 40 -6.38 -1.84 4.77
C TRP A 40 -7.35 -0.69 5.02
N TRP A 41 -8.59 -0.89 4.60
CA TRP A 41 -9.70 0.04 4.74
C TRP A 41 -10.75 -0.54 5.67
N GLU A 42 -11.41 0.32 6.45
CA GLU A 42 -12.52 -0.03 7.33
C GLU A 42 -13.73 0.86 7.03
N ILE A 43 -14.91 0.26 6.94
CA ILE A 43 -16.17 0.99 6.71
C ILE A 43 -16.56 1.76 7.98
N ASP A 44 -16.54 3.09 7.87
CA ASP A 44 -16.81 4.06 8.95
C ASP A 44 -18.15 4.78 8.81
N GLY A 45 -18.79 4.70 7.64
CA GLY A 45 -20.09 5.31 7.44
C GLY A 45 -20.72 4.92 6.13
N HIS A 46 -22.03 5.14 6.01
CA HIS A 46 -22.79 4.85 4.82
C HIS A 46 -23.66 6.06 4.44
N ILE A 47 -23.57 6.47 3.18
CA ILE A 47 -24.31 7.57 2.58
C ILE A 47 -25.22 6.97 1.52
N HIS A 48 -26.52 7.00 1.78
CA HIS A 48 -27.53 6.57 0.82
C HIS A 48 -27.76 7.68 -0.20
N GLY A 49 -27.30 7.47 -1.44
CA GLY A 49 -27.69 8.31 -2.57
C GLY A 49 -28.98 7.83 -3.22
N ARG A 50 -29.59 8.67 -4.06
CA ARG A 50 -30.84 8.31 -4.78
C ARG A 50 -30.64 7.21 -5.83
N ALA A 51 -29.44 7.08 -6.38
CA ALA A 51 -29.11 6.11 -7.44
C ALA A 51 -27.96 5.17 -7.05
N THR A 52 -27.08 5.61 -6.15
CA THR A 52 -25.88 4.87 -5.74
C THR A 52 -25.60 5.09 -4.25
N SER A 53 -25.33 3.99 -3.56
CA SER A 53 -24.91 3.98 -2.16
C SER A 53 -23.38 4.09 -2.08
N TYR A 54 -22.90 5.00 -1.23
CA TYR A 54 -21.47 5.20 -0.99
C TYR A 54 -21.12 4.90 0.46
N TYR A 55 -19.98 4.26 0.66
CA TYR A 55 -19.44 3.93 1.97
C TYR A 55 -18.23 4.80 2.21
N LYS A 56 -18.21 5.49 3.35
CA LYS A 56 -17.05 6.21 3.84
C LYS A 56 -16.13 5.20 4.49
N CYS A 57 -14.93 5.06 3.96
CA CYS A 57 -13.92 4.15 4.45
C CYS A 57 -12.71 4.91 4.99
N LYS A 58 -12.21 4.49 6.13
CA LYS A 58 -10.99 5.04 6.75
C LYS A 58 -9.85 4.03 6.63
N PRO A 59 -8.63 4.47 6.31
CA PRO A 59 -7.48 3.60 6.34
C PRO A 59 -7.15 3.31 7.80
N VAL A 60 -6.70 2.09 8.08
CA VAL A 60 -6.29 1.70 9.44
C VAL A 60 -5.15 2.59 9.96
N CYS A 61 -4.33 3.16 9.07
CA CYS A 61 -3.25 4.10 9.39
C CYS A 61 -3.69 5.57 9.53
N GLY A 62 -4.98 5.91 9.39
CA GLY A 62 -5.54 7.20 9.79
C GLY A 62 -5.23 8.42 8.90
N VAL A 63 -4.82 8.23 7.65
CA VAL A 63 -4.29 9.31 6.80
C VAL A 63 -5.38 10.11 6.07
N GLU A 64 -6.41 9.46 5.50
CA GLU A 64 -7.45 10.15 4.72
C GLU A 64 -8.69 9.25 4.51
N SER A 65 -9.91 9.75 4.73
CA SER A 65 -11.13 8.97 4.42
C SER A 65 -11.41 8.99 2.91
N ARG A 66 -11.84 7.86 2.35
CA ARG A 66 -12.27 7.76 0.94
C ARG A 66 -13.68 7.21 0.85
N PHE A 67 -14.34 7.45 -0.29
CA PHE A 67 -15.67 6.93 -0.55
C PHE A 67 -15.59 5.83 -1.60
N TYR A 68 -16.25 4.72 -1.31
CA TYR A 68 -16.33 3.56 -2.20
C TYR A 68 -17.78 3.19 -2.43
N THR A 69 -18.09 2.73 -3.64
CA THR A 69 -19.37 2.11 -3.95
C THR A 69 -19.44 0.71 -3.34
N GLU A 70 -20.67 0.20 -3.15
CA GLU A 70 -20.86 -1.18 -2.68
C GLU A 70 -20.17 -2.21 -3.60
N SER A 71 -20.25 -1.98 -4.91
CA SER A 71 -19.62 -2.84 -5.93
C SER A 71 -18.10 -2.91 -5.79
N GLU A 72 -17.44 -1.78 -5.53
CA GLU A 72 -15.99 -1.74 -5.35
C GLU A 72 -15.54 -2.51 -4.11
N ILE A 73 -16.25 -2.34 -2.99
CA ILE A 73 -15.93 -3.05 -1.75
C ILE A 73 -16.16 -4.56 -1.93
N ARG A 74 -17.28 -4.95 -2.54
CA ARG A 74 -17.57 -6.37 -2.83
C ARG A 74 -16.53 -6.99 -3.76
N GLN A 75 -16.09 -6.24 -4.77
CA GLN A 75 -15.03 -6.70 -5.67
C GLN A 75 -13.73 -6.95 -4.91
N ALA A 76 -13.29 -5.99 -4.08
CA ALA A 76 -12.08 -6.14 -3.27
C ALA A 76 -12.14 -7.33 -2.31
N LEU A 77 -13.29 -7.55 -1.66
CA LEU A 77 -13.50 -8.72 -0.79
C LEU A 77 -13.44 -10.03 -1.57
N ASN A 78 -14.00 -10.08 -2.78
CA ASN A 78 -13.97 -11.28 -3.61
C ASN A 78 -12.56 -11.59 -4.14
N GLU A 79 -11.80 -10.57 -4.54
CA GLU A 79 -10.38 -10.70 -4.91
C GLU A 79 -9.55 -11.23 -3.75
N GLN A 80 -9.82 -10.75 -2.53
CA GLN A 80 -9.16 -11.24 -1.31
C GLN A 80 -9.51 -12.72 -1.03
N LEU A 81 -10.78 -13.10 -1.17
CA LEU A 81 -11.23 -14.48 -1.00
C LEU A 81 -10.59 -15.40 -2.06
N ALA A 82 -10.52 -14.95 -3.31
CA ALA A 82 -9.87 -15.69 -4.40
C ALA A 82 -8.37 -15.86 -4.15
N ALA A 83 -7.68 -14.82 -3.68
CA ALA A 83 -6.27 -14.89 -3.31
C ALA A 83 -6.02 -15.87 -2.14
N MET A 84 -6.92 -15.90 -1.14
CA MET A 84 -6.84 -16.88 -0.06
C MET A 84 -7.02 -18.32 -0.58
N ASN A 85 -7.98 -18.54 -1.49
CA ASN A 85 -8.25 -19.88 -2.03
C ASN A 85 -7.09 -20.42 -2.90
N MET A 86 -6.47 -19.56 -3.72
CA MET A 86 -5.32 -19.95 -4.56
C MET A 86 -4.06 -20.32 -3.76
N ASN A 87 -3.92 -19.79 -2.54
CA ASN A 87 -2.78 -20.14 -1.68
C ASN A 87 -2.94 -21.51 -1.01
N HIS A 88 -4.16 -22.05 -0.89
CA HIS A 88 -4.39 -23.38 -0.33
C HIS A 88 -4.12 -24.51 -1.33
N SER A 89 -4.31 -24.28 -2.62
CA SER A 89 -4.05 -25.30 -3.66
C SER A 89 -2.56 -25.46 -4.02
N ALA A 90 -1.71 -24.50 -3.65
CA ALA A 90 -0.28 -24.55 -3.95
C ALA A 90 0.57 -25.35 -2.93
N GLN A 91 -0.04 -25.85 -1.83
CA GLN A 91 0.71 -26.48 -0.74
C GLN A 91 0.72 -28.02 -0.75
N GLU A 92 0.02 -28.70 -1.67
CA GLU A 92 -0.08 -30.17 -1.65
C GLU A 92 0.81 -30.96 -2.62
N ASP A 93 1.58 -30.33 -3.51
CA ASP A 93 2.49 -31.08 -4.41
C ASP A 93 3.93 -30.58 -4.32
N GLY A 94 4.78 -31.28 -3.55
CA GLY A 94 6.20 -30.91 -3.53
C GLY A 94 7.16 -31.65 -2.61
N ARG A 95 6.95 -32.92 -2.25
CA ARG A 95 8.03 -33.76 -1.70
C ARG A 95 8.94 -34.25 -2.83
N GLY A 96 9.79 -33.37 -3.34
CA GLY A 96 10.86 -33.70 -4.28
C GLY A 96 12.18 -33.89 -3.54
N THR A 97 12.59 -35.13 -3.34
CA THR A 97 13.93 -35.54 -2.89
C THR A 97 15.01 -34.99 -3.82
N GLY A 98 15.87 -34.12 -3.30
CA GLY A 98 17.09 -33.71 -3.99
C GLY A 98 18.15 -34.80 -3.94
N ARG A 99 18.85 -35.02 -5.07
CA ARG A 99 20.29 -35.37 -5.10
C ARG A 99 20.84 -35.50 -6.54
N PHE A 100 22.00 -34.84 -6.75
CA PHE A 100 23.10 -35.12 -7.69
C PHE A 100 22.81 -34.99 -9.21
N THR A 101 23.69 -34.49 -10.09
CA THR A 101 25.11 -34.08 -10.06
C THR A 101 25.35 -33.19 -11.29
N ALA A 102 26.43 -32.41 -11.26
CA ALA A 102 27.00 -31.67 -12.37
C ALA A 102 27.36 -32.56 -13.57
N ASP A 103 27.36 -32.02 -14.80
CA ASP A 103 28.56 -32.08 -15.65
C ASP A 103 28.56 -31.05 -16.80
N LEU A 104 29.77 -30.61 -17.14
CA LEU A 104 30.16 -29.72 -18.23
C LEU A 104 30.04 -30.42 -19.60
N HIS A 105 29.74 -29.68 -20.68
CA HIS A 105 30.59 -29.66 -21.90
C HIS A 105 30.08 -28.69 -23.01
N HIS A 106 31.02 -27.84 -23.46
CA HIS A 106 31.28 -27.31 -24.82
C HIS A 106 30.26 -26.44 -25.61
N ASP A 107 30.62 -25.15 -25.75
CA ASP A 107 30.56 -24.32 -26.98
C ASP A 107 31.50 -24.92 -28.07
N PRO A 108 31.43 -24.60 -29.41
CA PRO A 108 31.15 -23.27 -29.96
C PRO A 108 30.38 -23.17 -31.32
N CYS A 109 30.10 -21.92 -31.71
CA CYS A 109 30.01 -21.35 -33.08
C CYS A 109 28.63 -21.03 -33.73
N THR A 110 28.47 -19.71 -33.92
CA THR A 110 27.62 -18.84 -34.77
C THR A 110 27.60 -19.18 -36.28
N PRO A 111 26.97 -18.39 -37.20
CA PRO A 111 25.75 -17.54 -37.18
C PRO A 111 24.85 -17.74 -38.45
N ARG A 112 23.61 -17.18 -38.52
CA ARG A 112 23.08 -16.38 -39.67
C ARG A 112 21.57 -16.05 -39.60
N PRO A 113 21.09 -15.04 -40.38
CA PRO A 113 19.95 -14.20 -40.07
C PRO A 113 18.67 -14.60 -40.81
N SER A 114 17.53 -14.17 -40.26
CA SER A 114 16.27 -14.10 -41.01
C SER A 114 15.64 -12.72 -40.82
N THR A 115 15.81 -11.91 -41.86
CA THR A 115 15.06 -10.68 -42.11
C THR A 115 13.72 -11.05 -42.73
N VAL A 116 12.59 -10.83 -42.05
CA VAL A 116 11.32 -10.47 -42.71
C VAL A 116 10.53 -9.50 -41.83
N ALA A 117 10.27 -8.34 -42.42
CA ALA A 117 9.55 -7.21 -41.87
C ALA A 117 8.03 -7.42 -41.74
N ARG A 118 7.43 -6.72 -40.75
CA ARG A 118 6.09 -6.08 -40.68
C ARG A 118 5.53 -6.26 -39.25
N ARG A 119 5.00 -5.26 -38.54
CA ARG A 119 4.35 -3.99 -38.93
C ARG A 119 4.65 -2.91 -37.88
N ARG A 120 4.76 -1.66 -38.34
CA ARG A 120 4.48 -0.49 -37.50
C ARG A 120 3.04 -0.56 -37.02
N PHE A 121 2.85 -0.54 -35.72
CA PHE A 121 1.79 0.25 -35.09
C PHE A 121 2.39 0.81 -33.81
N SER A 122 2.53 2.13 -33.78
CA SER A 122 2.65 2.87 -32.54
C SER A 122 1.28 2.82 -31.86
N PRO A 123 1.23 2.44 -30.58
CA PRO A 123 0.52 3.24 -29.60
C PRO A 123 1.53 3.70 -28.55
N SER A 124 1.57 5.00 -28.36
CA SER A 124 2.28 5.69 -27.28
C SER A 124 2.17 4.94 -25.94
N ALA A 125 3.31 4.42 -25.48
CA ALA A 125 3.51 3.87 -24.14
C ALA A 125 4.70 4.59 -23.50
N PRO A 126 4.66 4.84 -22.18
CA PRO A 126 5.35 5.93 -21.52
C PRO A 126 6.86 5.83 -21.67
N SER A 127 7.48 6.99 -21.89
CA SER A 127 8.91 7.22 -21.89
C SER A 127 9.62 6.38 -20.83
N GLN A 128 10.49 5.49 -21.30
CA GLN A 128 11.64 5.04 -20.53
C GLN A 128 12.38 6.31 -20.08
N THR A 129 12.17 6.69 -18.83
CA THR A 129 13.05 7.65 -18.17
C THR A 129 14.16 6.82 -17.54
N THR A 130 15.34 7.02 -18.13
CA THR A 130 16.64 6.80 -17.53
C THR A 130 16.59 6.86 -16.00
N GLY A 131 17.10 5.80 -15.34
CA GLY A 131 17.06 5.61 -13.89
C GLY A 131 17.64 6.79 -13.12
N LYS A 132 16.77 7.74 -12.76
CA LYS A 132 17.03 8.74 -11.72
C LYS A 132 16.62 8.10 -10.39
N PRO A 133 17.41 8.22 -9.32
CA PRO A 133 16.98 7.77 -8.01
C PRO A 133 15.65 8.46 -7.67
N ASP A 134 14.62 7.67 -7.43
CA ASP A 134 13.30 8.18 -7.08
C ASP A 134 13.45 9.00 -5.79
N THR A 135 13.14 10.29 -5.87
CA THR A 135 13.27 11.18 -4.72
C THR A 135 11.93 11.26 -4.01
N LEU A 136 11.86 10.73 -2.78
CA LEU A 136 10.70 10.85 -1.91
C LEU A 136 10.55 12.31 -1.44
N LYS A 137 9.36 12.88 -1.65
CA LYS A 137 9.01 14.23 -1.17
C LYS A 137 7.79 14.15 -0.26
N ILE A 138 7.97 14.48 1.02
CA ILE A 138 6.88 14.51 2.00
C ILE A 138 6.63 15.95 2.41
N LEU A 139 5.38 16.41 2.31
CA LEU A 139 4.94 17.74 2.73
C LEU A 139 4.01 17.61 3.94
N LEU A 140 4.39 18.26 5.04
CA LEU A 140 3.54 18.41 6.22
C LEU A 140 2.95 19.81 6.25
N VAL A 141 1.65 19.90 6.51
CA VAL A 141 0.91 21.16 6.67
C VAL A 141 0.04 21.05 7.91
N GLY A 142 0.09 22.06 8.78
CA GLY A 142 -0.76 22.13 9.96
C GLY A 142 -0.22 23.14 10.97
N THR A 143 -0.75 23.13 12.19
CA THR A 143 -0.19 23.97 13.26
C THR A 143 1.24 23.56 13.59
N ARG A 144 2.03 24.50 14.13
CA ARG A 144 3.43 24.25 14.49
C ARG A 144 3.61 23.02 15.39
N ASP A 145 2.72 22.83 16.36
CA ASP A 145 2.75 21.68 17.27
C ASP A 145 2.42 20.35 16.58
N THR A 146 1.50 20.36 15.62
CA THR A 146 1.13 19.17 14.85
C THR A 146 2.26 18.75 13.92
N VAL A 147 2.85 19.71 13.20
CA VAL A 147 3.98 19.44 12.30
C VAL A 147 5.20 18.95 13.11
N LYS A 148 5.50 19.56 14.27
CA LYS A 148 6.59 19.11 15.14
C LYS A 148 6.39 17.70 15.68
N ARG A 149 5.15 17.33 16.05
CA ARG A 149 4.81 15.97 16.48
C ARG A 149 4.97 14.97 15.34
N ALA A 150 4.50 15.30 14.14
CA ALA A 150 4.67 14.44 12.97
C ALA A 150 6.15 14.18 12.64
N ILE A 151 6.99 15.23 12.62
CA ILE A 151 8.45 15.09 12.44
C ILE A 151 9.06 14.18 13.51
N SER A 152 8.67 14.35 14.77
CA SER A 152 9.15 13.51 15.87
C SER A 152 8.74 12.05 15.70
N SER A 153 7.52 11.79 15.21
CA SER A 153 7.06 10.45 14.89
C SER A 153 7.89 9.82 13.77
N PHE A 154 8.13 10.53 12.67
CA PHE A 154 8.99 10.03 11.57
C PHE A 154 10.41 9.69 12.05
N HIS A 155 10.96 10.50 12.95
CA HIS A 155 12.25 10.23 13.59
C HIS A 155 12.21 8.96 14.45
N SER A 156 11.20 8.80 15.31
CA SER A 156 11.07 7.62 16.17
C SER A 156 10.89 6.31 15.41
N MET A 157 10.31 6.37 14.22
CA MET A 157 10.10 5.22 13.33
C MET A 157 11.32 4.94 12.43
N GLY A 158 12.37 5.76 12.48
CA GLY A 158 13.55 5.61 11.65
C GLY A 158 13.35 6.01 10.18
N TYR A 159 12.25 6.70 9.84
CA TYR A 159 11.98 7.13 8.47
C TYR A 159 12.84 8.34 8.04
N ALA A 160 13.06 9.30 8.95
CA ALA A 160 13.82 10.52 8.63
C ALA A 160 14.40 11.17 9.88
N ASN A 161 15.57 11.80 9.78
CA ASN A 161 16.09 12.62 10.86
C ASN A 161 15.31 13.93 10.97
N THR A 162 15.15 14.46 12.18
CA THR A 162 14.58 15.79 12.42
C THR A 162 15.35 16.90 11.68
N ALA A 163 16.65 16.71 11.45
CA ALA A 163 17.51 17.65 10.74
C ALA A 163 17.30 17.64 9.20
N ASP A 164 16.69 16.60 8.66
CA ASP A 164 16.47 16.45 7.21
C ASP A 164 15.27 17.28 6.71
N TRP A 165 14.49 17.83 7.63
CA TRP A 165 13.30 18.62 7.34
C TRP A 165 13.65 20.08 7.07
N SER A 166 12.96 20.69 6.11
CA SER A 166 13.05 22.12 5.86
C SER A 166 12.60 22.93 7.09
N PRO A 167 13.10 24.16 7.27
CA PRO A 167 12.54 25.09 8.25
C PRO A 167 11.03 25.28 8.07
N PHE A 168 10.32 25.55 9.18
CA PHE A 168 8.89 25.83 9.15
C PHE A 168 8.61 27.10 8.34
N GLN A 169 7.90 26.95 7.22
CA GLN A 169 7.44 28.11 6.46
C GLN A 169 6.06 28.48 6.95
N VAL A 170 5.93 29.70 7.47
CA VAL A 170 4.66 30.25 7.93
C VAL A 170 3.86 30.69 6.71
N ARG A 171 2.61 30.24 6.58
CA ARG A 171 1.75 30.76 5.53
C ARG A 171 1.20 32.13 5.91
N PRO A 172 1.17 33.11 4.99
CA PRO A 172 0.49 34.38 5.24
C PRO A 172 -0.98 34.10 5.55
N ASN A 173 -1.49 34.74 6.61
CA ASN A 173 -2.88 34.68 7.08
C ASN A 173 -3.35 33.35 7.71
N SER A 174 -2.44 32.45 8.10
CA SER A 174 -2.80 31.22 8.83
C SER A 174 -1.84 30.95 9.99
N LYS A 175 -2.34 30.28 11.05
CA LYS A 175 -1.49 29.70 12.11
C LYS A 175 -0.81 28.40 11.67
N GLU A 176 -0.98 28.04 10.39
CA GLU A 176 -0.40 26.87 9.78
C GLU A 176 1.02 27.14 9.30
N VAL A 177 1.87 26.16 9.58
CA VAL A 177 3.21 26.06 9.06
C VAL A 177 3.28 24.86 8.13
N LEU A 178 4.26 24.91 7.23
CA LEU A 178 4.61 23.76 6.41
C LEU A 178 6.07 23.37 6.61
N SER A 179 6.35 22.09 6.45
CA SER A 179 7.69 21.51 6.50
C SER A 179 7.81 20.45 5.42
N ILE A 180 8.94 20.42 4.71
CA ILE A 180 9.17 19.53 3.58
C ILE A 180 10.36 18.63 3.91
N LEU A 181 10.21 17.34 3.64
CA LEU A 181 11.31 16.36 3.62
C LEU A 181 11.56 15.95 2.17
N VAL A 182 12.83 15.99 1.75
CA VAL A 182 13.27 15.54 0.42
C VAL A 182 14.37 14.51 0.62
N GLN A 183 14.07 13.24 0.36
CA GLN A 183 14.99 12.13 0.55
C GLN A 183 15.24 11.42 -0.79
N LYS A 184 16.49 11.05 -1.05
CA LYS A 184 16.83 10.18 -2.18
C LYS A 184 16.65 8.73 -1.73
N ILE A 185 15.87 7.95 -2.47
CA ILE A 185 15.71 6.51 -2.28
C ILE A 185 16.82 5.80 -3.06
#